data_AF-A0A9E3ZHC1-F1
#
_entry.id   AF-A0A9E3ZHC1-F1
#
_cell.length_a   1.000
_cell.length_b   1.000
_cell.length_c   1.000
_cell.angle_alpha   90.00
_cell.angle_beta   90.00
_cell.angle_gamma   90.00
#
_symmetry.space_group_name_H-M   'P 1'
#
loop_
_entity.id
_entity.type
_entity.pdbx_description
1 polymer ?
#
loop_
_entity_poly.entity_id
_entity_poly.type
_entity_poly.pdbx_seq_one_letter_code
_entity_poly.pdbx_strand_id
1 'polypeptide(L)'
;MTAHCIYREEHDDTHVEIWDEHDRRSLWFDDVILQTEIHLHDPAVLPNAVNRLMLAHLMFDLPLQRVLLAGCGGGAIARWFHARAPSVRGEAVELSPVVARLAHEYFDFPRPFDSHWSLHIGDIREFVVHSGRRYSFILLDLEENQSTPDWLTGHDFLSGCRSCLEPDGVLTLNLIVDDGF
;
A
#
# COMPACT_ATOMS: atom_id res chain seq x y z
N MET A 1 10.66 -24.01 8.89
CA MET A 1 12.00 -23.35 8.90
C MET A 1 11.93 -22.22 9.90
N THR A 2 13.03 -21.88 10.57
CA THR A 2 13.07 -20.80 11.57
C THR A 2 13.09 -19.43 10.88
N ALA A 3 12.39 -18.43 11.44
CA ALA A 3 12.44 -17.04 10.99
C ALA A 3 13.88 -16.52 10.93
N HIS A 4 14.20 -15.73 9.90
CA HIS A 4 15.54 -15.17 9.67
C HIS A 4 15.46 -13.70 9.25
N CYS A 5 16.11 -12.82 10.01
CA CYS A 5 16.24 -11.41 9.67
C CYS A 5 17.22 -11.24 8.49
N ILE A 6 16.76 -10.71 7.37
CA ILE A 6 17.57 -10.51 6.16
C ILE A 6 18.04 -9.06 5.97
N TYR A 7 17.41 -8.12 6.68
CA TYR A 7 17.76 -6.71 6.63
C TYR A 7 17.31 -6.03 7.92
N ARG A 8 18.15 -5.11 8.40
CA ARG A 8 17.87 -4.21 9.53
C ARG A 8 18.48 -2.86 9.22
N GLU A 9 17.71 -1.79 9.40
CA GLU A 9 18.19 -0.41 9.34
C GLU A 9 17.58 0.38 10.49
N GLU A 10 18.44 1.13 11.18
CA GLU A 10 18.07 2.06 12.25
C GLU A 10 18.39 3.47 11.75
N HIS A 11 17.39 4.36 11.74
CA HIS A 11 17.55 5.76 11.38
C HIS A 11 16.71 6.63 12.32
N ASP A 12 17.37 7.51 13.07
CA ASP A 12 16.77 8.39 14.08
C ASP A 12 15.85 7.61 15.06
N ASP A 13 14.54 7.72 14.88
CA ASP A 13 13.45 7.13 15.68
C ASP A 13 12.71 6.00 14.94
N THR A 14 13.20 5.52 13.79
CA THR A 14 12.57 4.43 13.03
C THR A 14 13.50 3.23 12.93
N HIS A 15 13.07 2.12 13.53
CA HIS A 15 13.73 0.83 13.40
C HIS A 15 12.97 -0.04 12.39
N VAL A 16 13.66 -0.46 11.32
CA VAL A 16 13.05 -1.23 10.23
C VAL A 16 13.73 -2.58 10.10
N GLU A 17 12.92 -3.65 10.08
CA GLU A 17 13.41 -5.01 9.86
C GLU A 17 12.68 -5.73 8.75
N ILE A 18 13.40 -6.59 8.02
CA ILE A 18 12.81 -7.52 7.07
C ILE A 18 13.15 -8.93 7.48
N TRP A 19 12.12 -9.76 7.60
CA TRP A 19 12.22 -11.15 8.00
C TRP A 19 11.68 -12.06 6.91
N ASP A 20 12.40 -13.16 6.67
CA ASP A 20 11.91 -14.30 5.93
C ASP A 20 11.52 -15.41 6.91
N GLU A 21 10.27 -15.88 6.82
CA GLU A 21 9.77 -17.02 7.60
C GLU A 21 8.90 -17.91 6.71
N HIS A 22 9.31 -19.17 6.54
CA HIS A 22 8.68 -20.09 5.56
C HIS A 22 8.68 -19.47 4.15
N ASP A 23 7.51 -19.34 3.52
CA ASP A 23 7.35 -18.76 2.18
C ASP A 23 6.94 -17.28 2.24
N ARG A 24 7.14 -16.62 3.38
CA ARG A 24 6.71 -15.24 3.63
C ARG A 24 7.91 -14.33 3.88
N ARG A 25 7.80 -13.11 3.37
CA ARG A 25 8.68 -11.99 3.69
C ARG A 25 7.85 -10.86 4.27
N SER A 26 8.29 -10.31 5.40
CA SER A 26 7.57 -9.28 6.13
C SER A 26 8.45 -8.09 6.46
N LEU A 27 7.88 -6.88 6.35
CA LEU A 27 8.48 -5.62 6.81
C LEU A 27 7.89 -5.24 8.16
N TRP A 28 8.75 -4.93 9.13
CA TRP A 28 8.37 -4.56 10.48
C TRP A 28 8.95 -3.21 10.87
N PHE A 29 8.17 -2.43 11.62
CA PHE A 29 8.65 -1.26 12.36
C PHE A 29 8.68 -1.52 13.86
N ASP A 30 9.77 -1.12 14.49
CA ASP A 30 10.01 -1.18 15.94
C ASP A 30 9.70 -2.55 16.56
N ASP A 31 9.87 -3.63 15.80
CA ASP A 31 9.56 -5.03 16.15
C ASP A 31 8.10 -5.33 16.51
N VAL A 32 7.18 -4.36 16.39
CA VAL A 32 5.78 -4.51 16.82
C VAL A 32 4.79 -4.33 15.67
N ILE A 33 5.11 -3.48 14.69
CA ILE A 33 4.14 -3.10 13.66
C ILE A 33 4.49 -3.81 12.35
N LEU A 34 3.67 -4.79 11.97
CA LEU A 34 3.73 -5.40 10.65
C LEU A 34 3.24 -4.39 9.61
N GLN A 35 4.17 -3.85 8.82
CA GLN A 35 3.87 -2.92 7.73
C GLN A 35 3.41 -3.66 6.48
N THR A 36 4.06 -4.77 6.14
CA THR A 36 3.69 -5.55 4.96
C THR A 36 4.12 -6.99 5.03
N GLU A 37 3.48 -7.83 4.22
CA GLU A 37 3.86 -9.22 4.01
C GLU A 37 3.60 -9.65 2.57
N ILE A 38 4.56 -10.36 1.97
CA ILE A 38 4.42 -10.97 0.64
C ILE A 38 4.69 -12.47 0.69
N HIS A 39 4.12 -13.20 -0.26
CA HIS A 39 4.53 -14.57 -0.53
C HIS A 39 5.75 -14.57 -1.47
N LEU A 40 6.85 -15.16 -1.03
CA LEU A 40 8.15 -15.14 -1.72
C LEU A 40 8.06 -15.76 -3.13
N HIS A 41 7.28 -16.82 -3.27
CA HIS A 41 7.27 -17.63 -4.50
C HIS A 41 6.05 -17.41 -5.39
N ASP A 42 5.08 -16.61 -4.97
CA ASP A 42 3.84 -16.38 -5.72
C ASP A 42 3.38 -14.93 -5.56
N PRO A 43 3.62 -14.05 -6.56
CA PRO A 43 3.20 -12.65 -6.51
C PRO A 43 1.68 -12.47 -6.54
N ALA A 44 0.93 -13.52 -6.87
CA ALA A 44 -0.51 -13.51 -6.88
C ALA A 44 -1.10 -13.83 -5.49
N VAL A 45 -0.30 -14.19 -4.48
CA VAL A 45 -0.80 -14.40 -3.12
C VAL A 45 -0.58 -13.15 -2.28
N LEU A 46 -1.67 -12.67 -1.65
CA LEU A 46 -1.63 -11.67 -0.58
C LEU A 46 -1.77 -12.39 0.76
N PRO A 47 -0.71 -12.54 1.56
CA PRO A 47 -0.76 -13.20 2.87
C PRO A 47 -1.59 -12.45 3.91
N ASN A 48 -1.53 -11.11 3.90
CA ASN A 48 -2.25 -10.27 4.85
C ASN A 48 -3.76 -10.24 4.52
N ALA A 49 -4.60 -10.57 5.52
CA ALA A 49 -6.04 -10.59 5.38
C ALA A 49 -6.65 -9.21 5.16
N VAL A 50 -6.11 -8.16 5.78
CA VAL A 50 -6.54 -6.78 5.60
C VAL A 50 -6.35 -6.36 4.15
N ASN A 51 -5.18 -6.62 3.54
CA ASN A 51 -4.98 -6.31 2.13
C ASN A 51 -5.98 -7.04 1.22
N ARG A 52 -6.36 -8.30 1.53
CA ARG A 52 -7.41 -9.00 0.77
C ARG A 52 -8.78 -8.36 0.94
N LEU A 53 -9.14 -7.95 2.17
CA LEU A 53 -10.41 -7.28 2.46
C LEU A 53 -10.49 -5.90 1.79
N MET A 54 -9.37 -5.18 1.72
CA MET A 54 -9.31 -3.92 1.00
C MET A 54 -9.62 -4.08 -0.49
N LEU A 55 -9.34 -5.26 -1.06
CA LEU A 55 -9.67 -5.60 -2.45
C LEU A 55 -11.08 -6.18 -2.62
N ALA A 56 -11.95 -6.19 -1.59
CA ALA A 56 -13.29 -6.78 -1.66
C ALA A 56 -14.15 -6.19 -2.79
N HIS A 57 -13.89 -4.93 -3.18
CA HIS A 57 -14.55 -4.30 -4.30
C HIS A 57 -14.43 -5.08 -5.62
N LEU A 58 -13.34 -5.83 -5.82
CA LEU A 58 -13.11 -6.63 -7.03
C LEU A 58 -14.14 -7.76 -7.21
N MET A 59 -14.95 -8.05 -6.19
CA MET A 59 -16.09 -8.98 -6.29
C MET A 59 -17.28 -8.38 -7.03
N PHE A 60 -17.32 -7.06 -7.19
CA PHE A 60 -18.31 -6.35 -7.97
C PHE A 60 -17.73 -6.12 -9.37
N ASP A 61 -18.51 -6.41 -10.41
CA ASP A 61 -18.12 -6.27 -11.83
C ASP A 61 -18.05 -4.79 -12.25
N LEU A 62 -17.18 -4.04 -11.57
CA LEU A 62 -16.97 -2.61 -11.73
C LEU A 62 -15.67 -2.36 -12.49
N PRO A 63 -15.56 -1.25 -13.24
CA PRO A 63 -14.36 -0.95 -14.01
C PRO A 63 -13.11 -0.85 -13.11
N LEU A 64 -12.04 -1.54 -13.50
CA LEU A 64 -10.74 -1.47 -12.85
C LEU A 64 -9.67 -1.12 -13.88
N GLN A 65 -9.37 0.17 -14.01
CA GLN A 65 -8.39 0.66 -15.00
C GLN A 65 -7.22 1.40 -14.36
N ARG A 66 -7.50 2.24 -13.37
CA ARG A 66 -6.47 3.02 -12.66
C ARG A 66 -6.67 2.98 -11.16
N VAL A 67 -5.61 2.56 -10.47
CA VAL A 67 -5.56 2.41 -9.03
C VAL A 67 -4.65 3.48 -8.41
N LEU A 68 -5.10 4.11 -7.33
CA LEU A 68 -4.26 4.91 -6.44
C LEU A 68 -4.09 4.16 -5.13
N LEU A 69 -2.85 3.91 -4.71
CA LEU A 69 -2.51 3.42 -3.38
C LEU A 69 -1.90 4.58 -2.58
N ALA A 70 -2.58 5.03 -1.54
CA ALA A 70 -1.99 5.94 -0.57
C ALA A 70 -1.38 5.12 0.57
N GLY A 71 -0.07 5.23 0.72
CA GLY A 71 0.74 4.24 1.42
C GLY A 71 1.12 3.13 0.46
N CYS A 72 2.40 2.77 0.38
CA CYS A 72 2.80 1.61 -0.41
C CYS A 72 2.84 0.34 0.44
N GLY A 73 3.08 0.46 1.76
CA GLY A 73 3.18 -0.67 2.68
C GLY A 73 4.05 -1.77 2.07
N GLY A 74 5.27 -1.44 1.65
CA GLY A 74 6.20 -2.36 0.96
C GLY A 74 5.75 -2.93 -0.39
N GLY A 75 4.57 -2.59 -0.92
CA GLY A 75 4.19 -2.86 -2.31
C GLY A 75 3.34 -4.11 -2.57
N ALA A 76 2.88 -4.82 -1.53
CA ALA A 76 2.18 -6.10 -1.69
C ALA A 76 0.97 -6.03 -2.64
N ILE A 77 0.12 -4.99 -2.51
CA ILE A 77 -1.04 -4.79 -3.38
C ILE A 77 -0.63 -4.45 -4.81
N ALA A 78 0.37 -3.59 -5.01
CA ALA A 78 0.89 -3.25 -6.33
C ALA A 78 1.46 -4.48 -7.06
N ARG A 79 2.29 -5.26 -6.34
CA ARG A 79 2.84 -6.54 -6.80
C ARG A 79 1.73 -7.52 -7.19
N TRP A 80 0.69 -7.60 -6.38
CA TRP A 80 -0.47 -8.45 -6.65
C TRP A 80 -1.21 -8.05 -7.92
N PHE A 81 -1.50 -6.75 -8.09
CA PHE A 81 -2.14 -6.25 -9.30
C PHE A 81 -1.28 -6.48 -10.54
N HIS A 82 0.02 -6.29 -10.45
CA HIS A 82 0.92 -6.59 -11.56
C HIS A 82 0.84 -8.07 -11.99
N ALA A 83 0.73 -9.00 -11.04
CA ALA A 83 0.60 -10.43 -11.34
C ALA A 83 -0.80 -10.85 -11.82
N ARG A 84 -1.87 -10.33 -11.22
CA ARG A 84 -3.26 -10.76 -11.47
C ARG A 84 -4.01 -9.92 -12.50
N ALA A 85 -3.62 -8.67 -12.68
CA ALA A 85 -4.28 -7.71 -13.54
C ALA A 85 -3.24 -6.78 -14.23
N PRO A 86 -2.33 -7.32 -15.07
CA PRO A 86 -1.19 -6.59 -15.62
C PRO A 86 -1.56 -5.36 -16.47
N SER A 87 -2.81 -5.28 -16.96
CA SER A 87 -3.32 -4.12 -17.70
C SER A 87 -3.69 -2.93 -16.81
N VAL A 88 -3.83 -3.13 -15.49
CA VAL A 88 -4.17 -2.08 -14.53
C VAL A 88 -3.00 -1.13 -14.38
N ARG A 89 -3.29 0.17 -14.47
CA ARG A 89 -2.33 1.24 -14.20
C ARG A 89 -2.40 1.60 -12.72
N GLY A 90 -1.26 1.73 -12.06
CA GLY A 90 -1.24 2.00 -10.63
C GLY A 90 -0.26 3.11 -10.26
N GLU A 91 -0.66 3.95 -9.33
CA GLU A 91 0.18 4.97 -8.72
C GLU A 91 0.16 4.73 -7.21
N ALA A 92 1.31 4.43 -6.62
CA ALA A 92 1.48 4.34 -5.17
C ALA A 92 2.16 5.62 -4.68
N VAL A 93 1.69 6.19 -3.56
CA VAL A 93 2.27 7.38 -2.94
C VAL A 93 2.72 7.01 -1.53
N GLU A 94 4.03 7.07 -1.31
CA GLU A 94 4.69 6.69 -0.06
C GLU A 94 5.39 7.91 0.53
N LEU A 95 5.17 8.19 1.81
CA LEU A 95 5.80 9.32 2.47
C LEU A 95 7.28 9.03 2.79
N SER A 96 7.58 7.79 3.20
CA SER A 96 8.91 7.38 3.63
C SER A 96 9.81 6.97 2.45
N PRO A 97 10.92 7.71 2.18
CA PRO A 97 11.88 7.31 1.16
C PRO A 97 12.52 5.94 1.45
N VAL A 98 12.66 5.58 2.73
CA VAL A 98 13.20 4.29 3.17
C VAL A 98 12.26 3.17 2.77
N VAL A 99 10.97 3.27 3.07
CA VAL A 99 9.97 2.25 2.68
C VAL A 99 9.89 2.13 1.17
N ALA A 100 9.90 3.25 0.44
CA ALA A 100 9.85 3.23 -1.01
C ALA A 100 11.07 2.52 -1.64
N ARG A 101 12.27 2.74 -1.08
CA ARG A 101 13.49 2.02 -1.47
C ARG A 101 13.34 0.51 -1.19
N LEU A 102 12.94 0.15 0.02
CA LEU A 102 12.80 -1.26 0.44
C LEU A 102 11.74 -2.00 -0.38
N ALA A 103 10.64 -1.35 -0.76
CA ALA A 103 9.62 -1.92 -1.63
C ALA A 103 10.23 -2.43 -2.95
N HIS A 104 11.16 -1.69 -3.54
CA HIS A 104 11.85 -2.10 -4.77
C HIS A 104 12.99 -3.09 -4.57
N GLU A 105 13.69 -3.04 -3.43
CA GLU A 105 14.85 -3.89 -3.17
C GLU A 105 14.48 -5.28 -2.64
N TYR A 106 13.45 -5.37 -1.79
CA TYR A 106 13.12 -6.58 -1.04
C TYR A 106 11.71 -7.13 -1.30
N PHE A 107 10.80 -6.33 -1.85
CA PHE A 107 9.38 -6.72 -1.97
C PHE A 107 8.85 -6.77 -3.40
N ASP A 108 9.73 -6.77 -4.40
CA ASP A 108 9.39 -6.85 -5.83
C ASP A 108 8.32 -5.82 -6.26
N PHE A 109 8.37 -4.58 -5.75
CA PHE A 109 7.47 -3.54 -6.25
C PHE A 109 7.68 -3.39 -7.78
N PRO A 110 6.61 -3.48 -8.60
CA PRO A 110 6.72 -3.49 -10.06
C PRO A 110 7.40 -2.23 -10.60
N ARG A 111 8.30 -2.37 -11.58
CA ARG A 111 9.08 -1.23 -12.07
C ARG A 111 8.36 -0.54 -13.23
N PRO A 112 8.62 0.75 -13.49
CA PRO A 112 7.92 1.46 -14.56
C PRO A 112 8.23 0.93 -15.98
N PHE A 113 9.34 0.22 -16.18
CA PHE A 113 9.74 -0.30 -17.49
C PHE A 113 9.10 -1.65 -17.85
N ASP A 114 8.63 -2.40 -16.85
CA ASP A 114 8.03 -3.74 -17.01
C ASP A 114 6.55 -3.78 -16.58
N SER A 115 6.01 -2.65 -16.10
CA SER A 115 4.64 -2.57 -15.61
C SER A 115 4.00 -1.21 -15.90
N HIS A 116 2.73 -1.08 -15.55
CA HIS A 116 2.01 0.20 -15.53
C HIS A 116 1.94 0.83 -14.14
N TRP A 117 2.87 0.48 -13.26
CA TRP A 117 2.94 0.97 -11.90
C TRP A 117 4.06 1.99 -11.70
N SER A 118 3.77 3.02 -10.91
CA SER A 118 4.76 3.97 -10.40
C SER A 118 4.65 4.11 -8.89
N LEU A 119 5.80 4.33 -8.25
CA LEU A 119 5.92 4.66 -6.84
C LEU A 119 6.44 6.09 -6.70
N HIS A 120 5.65 6.93 -6.04
CA HIS A 120 5.93 8.34 -5.82
C HIS A 120 6.30 8.53 -4.35
N ILE A 121 7.43 9.20 -4.10
CA ILE A 121 7.79 9.62 -2.75
C ILE A 121 7.16 10.99 -2.50
N GLY A 122 6.27 11.10 -1.52
CA GLY A 122 5.61 12.36 -1.17
C GLY A 122 4.35 12.21 -0.33
N ASP A 123 3.72 13.35 -0.03
CA ASP A 123 2.48 13.41 0.75
C ASP A 123 1.26 13.16 -0.15
N ILE A 124 0.40 12.21 0.24
CA ILE A 124 -0.83 11.91 -0.50
C ILE A 124 -1.77 13.12 -0.59
N ARG A 125 -1.82 13.97 0.44
CA ARG A 125 -2.70 15.14 0.49
C ARG A 125 -2.33 16.11 -0.63
N GLU A 126 -1.03 16.31 -0.83
CA GLU A 126 -0.52 17.12 -1.94
C GLU A 126 -0.72 16.41 -3.28
N PHE A 127 -0.48 15.10 -3.35
CA PHE A 127 -0.63 14.33 -4.58
C PHE A 127 -2.06 14.39 -5.13
N VAL A 128 -3.07 14.21 -4.26
CA VAL A 128 -4.48 14.25 -4.64
C VAL A 128 -4.85 15.61 -5.24
N VAL A 129 -4.35 16.71 -4.64
CA VAL A 129 -4.60 18.08 -5.15
C VAL A 129 -3.99 18.30 -6.54
N HIS A 130 -2.83 17.69 -6.82
CA HIS A 130 -2.06 17.99 -8.03
C HIS A 130 -2.13 16.93 -9.14
N SER A 131 -2.64 15.72 -8.88
CA SER A 131 -2.52 14.62 -9.85
C SER A 131 -3.19 14.93 -11.20
N GLY A 132 -4.31 15.66 -11.18
CA GLY A 132 -5.14 15.92 -12.36
C GLY A 132 -5.73 14.64 -13.01
N ARG A 133 -5.60 13.48 -12.36
CA ARG A 133 -6.05 12.18 -12.85
C ARG A 133 -7.35 11.76 -12.18
N ARG A 134 -8.05 10.83 -12.82
CA ARG A 134 -9.17 10.11 -12.23
C ARG A 134 -8.85 8.63 -12.06
N TYR A 135 -9.30 8.05 -10.95
CA TYR A 135 -9.04 6.68 -10.53
C TYR A 135 -10.35 5.91 -10.45
N SER A 136 -10.35 4.69 -10.97
CA SER A 136 -11.46 3.77 -10.80
C SER A 136 -11.44 3.15 -9.40
N PHE A 137 -10.27 3.12 -8.74
CA PHE A 137 -10.13 2.59 -7.40
C PHE A 137 -9.06 3.35 -6.60
N ILE A 138 -9.40 3.79 -5.39
CA ILE A 138 -8.47 4.41 -4.44
C ILE A 138 -8.42 3.57 -3.17
N LEU A 139 -7.22 3.21 -2.73
CA LEU A 139 -6.98 2.52 -1.47
C LEU A 139 -6.17 3.44 -0.57
N LEU A 140 -6.67 3.65 0.64
CA LEU A 140 -6.02 4.45 1.65
C LEU A 140 -5.60 3.53 2.79
N ASP A 141 -4.30 3.31 2.92
CA ASP A 141 -3.66 2.46 3.92
C ASP A 141 -2.57 3.26 4.62
N LEU A 142 -2.99 4.14 5.53
CA LEU A 142 -2.12 5.11 6.18
C LEU A 142 -2.29 5.04 7.69
N GLU A 143 -1.15 5.12 8.36
CA GLU A 143 -1.02 5.06 9.80
C GLU A 143 0.02 6.09 10.24
N GLU A 144 -0.27 6.81 11.32
CA GLU A 144 0.68 7.67 12.02
C GLU A 144 0.60 7.35 13.53
N ASN A 145 1.73 6.97 14.12
CA ASN A 145 1.86 6.65 15.56
C ASN A 145 0.85 5.59 16.05
N GLN A 146 0.74 4.49 15.33
CA GLN A 146 -0.16 3.35 15.55
C GLN A 146 -1.64 3.73 15.49
N SER A 147 -1.98 4.83 14.81
CA SER A 147 -3.35 5.31 14.69
C SER A 147 -3.66 5.75 13.25
N THR A 148 -4.94 5.69 12.87
CA THR A 148 -5.36 6.35 11.63
C THR A 148 -5.36 7.86 11.85
N PRO A 149 -4.66 8.66 11.01
CA PRO A 149 -4.64 10.10 11.18
C PRO A 149 -6.04 10.71 11.06
N ASP A 150 -6.42 11.63 11.95
CA ASP A 150 -7.74 12.28 11.95
C ASP A 150 -8.11 12.88 10.58
N TRP A 151 -7.10 13.46 9.91
CA TRP A 151 -7.27 14.09 8.61
C TRP A 151 -7.67 13.10 7.51
N LEU A 152 -7.40 11.80 7.65
CA LEU A 152 -7.71 10.78 6.66
C LEU A 152 -9.22 10.60 6.46
N THR A 153 -9.99 10.79 7.54
CA THR A 153 -11.45 10.76 7.53
C THR A 153 -12.07 12.17 7.44
N GLY A 154 -11.22 13.20 7.38
CA GLY A 154 -11.62 14.59 7.29
C GLY A 154 -12.33 14.89 5.96
N HIS A 155 -13.31 15.79 6.03
CA HIS A 155 -14.11 16.20 4.88
C HIS A 155 -13.25 16.68 3.71
N ASP A 156 -12.23 17.51 3.97
CA ASP A 156 -11.45 18.15 2.91
C ASP A 156 -10.62 17.13 2.13
N PHE A 157 -9.98 16.19 2.82
CA PHE A 157 -9.21 15.13 2.17
C PHE A 157 -10.12 14.18 1.38
N LEU A 158 -11.22 13.72 1.99
CA LEU A 158 -12.18 12.84 1.29
C LEU A 158 -12.86 13.52 0.11
N SER A 159 -13.12 14.83 0.18
CA SER A 159 -13.61 15.64 -0.94
C SER A 159 -12.58 15.71 -2.07
N GLY A 160 -11.30 15.88 -1.72
CA GLY A 160 -10.18 15.76 -2.66
C GLY A 160 -10.16 14.39 -3.35
N CYS A 161 -10.18 13.30 -2.58
CA CYS A 161 -10.23 11.94 -3.13
C CYS A 161 -11.45 11.74 -4.04
N ARG A 162 -12.63 12.25 -3.65
CA ARG A 162 -13.85 12.21 -4.45
C ARG A 162 -13.68 12.92 -5.80
N SER A 163 -12.98 14.06 -5.83
CA SER A 163 -12.70 14.77 -7.09
C SER A 163 -11.80 13.96 -8.03
N CYS A 164 -10.93 13.11 -7.48
CA CYS A 164 -10.07 12.19 -8.20
C CYS A 164 -10.73 10.83 -8.50
N LEU A 165 -11.91 10.52 -7.98
CA LEU A 165 -12.61 9.28 -8.34
C LEU A 165 -13.31 9.41 -9.69
N GLU A 166 -13.33 8.34 -10.47
CA GLU A 166 -14.26 8.16 -11.60
C GLU A 166 -15.72 8.11 -11.11
N PRO A 167 -16.73 8.29 -11.99
CA PRO A 167 -18.15 8.29 -11.57
C PRO A 167 -18.57 7.04 -10.80
N ASP A 168 -18.11 5.88 -11.24
CA ASP A 168 -18.33 4.56 -10.62
C ASP A 168 -17.12 4.10 -9.80
N GLY A 169 -16.19 5.02 -9.51
CA GLY A 169 -14.97 4.73 -8.79
C GLY A 169 -15.23 4.41 -7.32
N VAL A 170 -14.44 3.48 -6.78
CA VAL A 170 -14.55 3.05 -5.39
C VAL A 170 -13.36 3.54 -4.58
N LEU A 171 -13.60 3.81 -3.29
CA LEU A 171 -12.56 4.11 -2.32
C LEU A 171 -12.68 3.15 -1.15
N THR A 172 -11.55 2.62 -0.70
CA THR A 172 -11.46 1.77 0.48
C THR A 172 -10.45 2.36 1.45
N LEU A 173 -10.84 2.44 2.73
CA LEU A 173 -9.99 2.86 3.83
C LEU A 173 -9.67 1.66 4.71
N ASN A 174 -8.40 1.47 5.03
CA ASN A 174 -8.01 0.72 6.21
C ASN A 174 -8.06 1.65 7.43
N LEU A 175 -8.80 1.25 8.47
CA LEU A 175 -8.99 2.04 9.69
C LEU A 175 -8.46 1.27 10.88
N ILE A 176 -7.57 1.90 11.64
CA ILE A 176 -7.16 1.42 12.95
C ILE A 176 -8.18 1.95 13.95
N VAL A 177 -8.87 1.02 14.61
CA VAL A 177 -9.84 1.32 15.65
C VAL A 177 -9.26 0.95 17.00
N ASP A 178 -9.35 1.87 17.96
CA ASP A 178 -9.14 1.55 19.36
C ASP A 178 -10.43 0.90 19.87
N ASP A 179 -10.40 -0.41 20.04
CA ASP A 179 -11.56 -1.19 20.49
C ASP A 179 -11.86 -0.98 21.99
N GLY A 180 -11.05 -0.20 22.72
CA GLY A 180 -11.39 0.29 24.06
C GLY A 180 -11.68 -0.77 25.13
N PHE A 181 -11.24 -2.02 24.93
CA PHE A 181 -11.40 -3.13 25.87
C PHE A 181 -10.15 -3.37 26.72
#